data_AF-A0A914Q284-F1
#
_entry.id   AF-A0A914Q284-F1
#
_cell.length_a   1.000
_cell.length_b   1.000
_cell.length_c   1.000
_cell.angle_alpha   90.00
_cell.angle_beta   90.00
_cell.angle_gamma   90.00
#
_symmetry.space_group_name_H-M   'P 1'
#
loop_
_entity.id
_entity.type
_entity.pdbx_description
1 polymer ?
#
loop_
_entity_poly.entity_id
_entity_poly.type
_entity_poly.pdbx_seq_one_letter_code
_entity_poly.pdbx_strand_id
1 'polypeptide(L)' 'MSFLELWWKKHSFEDRKKMKELIQNGKLEIPTGAWVMTDEANSHLYSIVTEMFEGHEFLMNTIGKGINFI' A
#
# COMPACT_ATOMS: atom_id res chain seq x y z
N MET A 1 -3.08 3.87 -0.22
CA MET A 1 -1.95 3.67 0.71
C MET A 1 -1.77 4.79 1.72
N SER A 2 -2.22 6.02 1.46
CA SER A 2 -2.10 7.15 2.39
C SER A 2 -2.51 6.84 3.84
N PHE A 3 -3.68 6.22 4.06
CA PHE A 3 -4.11 5.81 5.41
C PHE A 3 -3.24 4.72 6.04
N LEU A 4 -2.76 3.77 5.23
CA LEU A 4 -1.89 2.71 5.71
C LEU A 4 -0.53 3.29 6.13
N GLU A 5 -0.03 4.29 5.42
CA GLU A 5 1.21 5.02 5.76
C GLU A 5 1.07 5.77 7.10
N LEU A 6 -0.06 6.44 7.32
CA LEU A 6 -0.36 7.10 8.59
C LEU A 6 -0.47 6.09 9.74
N TRP A 7 -1.15 4.96 9.52
CA TRP A 7 -1.24 3.87 10.49
C TRP A 7 0.14 3.32 10.80
N TRP A 8 0.96 3.07 9.76
CA TRP A 8 2.31 2.55 9.88
C TRP A 8 3.18 3.45 10.75
N LYS A 9 3.19 4.76 10.49
CA LYS A 9 3.98 5.73 11.27
C LYS A 9 3.60 5.74 12.77
N LYS A 10 2.33 5.54 13.10
CA LYS A 10 1.82 5.63 14.48
C LYS A 10 1.99 4.36 15.32
N HIS A 11 1.96 3.18 14.68
CA HIS A 11 1.92 1.90 15.39
C HIS A 11 3.30 1.35 15.70
N SER A 12 3.38 0.49 16.72
CA SER A 12 4.63 -0.09 17.22
C SER A 12 5.24 -1.11 16.23
N PHE A 13 6.51 -1.46 16.44
CA PHE A 13 7.17 -2.51 15.64
C PHE A 13 6.43 -3.86 15.72
N GLU A 14 5.89 -4.21 16.89
CA GLU A 14 5.17 -5.47 17.09
C GLU A 14 3.86 -5.52 16.31
N ASP A 15 3.10 -4.42 16.28
CA ASP A 15 1.86 -4.32 15.50
C ASP A 15 2.14 -4.41 13.99
N ARG A 16 3.20 -3.73 13.55
CA ARG A 16 3.67 -3.79 12.16
C ARG A 16 4.08 -5.22 11.77
N LYS A 17 4.76 -5.94 12.67
CA LYS A 17 5.16 -7.33 12.44
C LYS A 17 3.94 -8.24 12.30
N LYS A 18 2.95 -8.14 13.20
CA LYS A 18 1.69 -8.87 13.11
C LYS A 18 0.95 -8.61 11.80
N MET A 19 0.91 -7.35 11.36
CA MET A 19 0.31 -7.00 10.07
C MET A 19 1.04 -7.69 8.91
N LYS A 20 2.38 -7.68 8.90
CA LYS A 20 3.16 -8.42 7.88
C LYS A 20 2.85 -9.91 7.88
N GLU A 21 2.72 -10.53 9.06
CA GLU A 21 2.36 -11.95 9.18
C GLU A 21 0.94 -12.22 8.63
N LEU A 22 -0.03 -11.33 8.85
CA LEU A 22 -1.37 -11.47 8.26
C LEU A 22 -1.33 -11.42 6.73
N ILE A 23 -0.49 -10.55 6.17
CA ILE A 23 -0.31 -10.43 4.72
C ILE A 23 0.37 -11.67 4.15
N GLN A 24 1.45 -12.15 4.78
CA GLN A 24 2.16 -13.36 4.36
C GLN A 24 1.29 -14.61 4.44
N ASN A 25 0.39 -14.67 5.43
CA ASN A 25 -0.56 -15.77 5.58
C ASN A 25 -1.81 -15.63 4.69
N GLY A 26 -1.89 -14.61 3.83
CA GLY A 26 -3.03 -14.36 2.93
C GLY A 26 -4.33 -13.97 3.64
N LYS A 27 -4.27 -13.57 4.92
CA LYS A 27 -5.44 -13.12 5.69
C LYS A 27 -5.76 -11.64 5.46
N LEU A 28 -4.77 -10.87 5.00
CA LEU A 28 -4.91 -9.48 4.65
C LEU A 28 -4.30 -9.25 3.27
N GLU A 29 -5.11 -8.78 2.34
CA GLU A 29 -4.71 -8.48 0.97
C GLU A 29 -4.73 -6.97 0.74
N ILE A 30 -3.78 -6.48 -0.06
CA ILE A 30 -3.72 -5.09 -0.48
C ILE A 30 -4.01 -5.04 -1.98
N PRO A 31 -5.28 -4.82 -2.39
CA PRO A 31 -5.64 -4.70 -3.79
C PRO A 31 -5.13 -3.38 -4.36
N THR A 32 -4.75 -3.39 -5.65
CA THR A 32 -4.28 -2.24 -6.44
C THR A 32 -2.96 -1.61 -5.97
N GLY A 33 -2.85 -1.24 -4.69
CA GLY A 33 -1.64 -0.68 -4.09
C GLY A 33 -1.42 0.81 -4.34
N ALA A 34 -2.35 1.52 -4.99
CA ALA A 34 -2.25 2.95 -5.24
C ALA A 34 -2.28 3.80 -3.94
N TRP A 35 -1.71 5.00 -4.02
CA TRP A 35 -1.68 5.96 -2.92
C TRP A 35 -3.08 6.43 -2.49
N VAL A 36 -3.94 6.71 -3.47
CA VAL A 36 -5.40 6.86 -3.29
C VAL A 36 -6.14 6.07 -4.37
N MET A 37 -7.44 5.85 -4.16
CA MET A 37 -8.33 5.41 -5.24
C MET A 37 -8.66 6.65 -6.07
N THR A 38 -7.98 6.81 -7.20
CA THR A 38 -8.13 7.98 -8.08
C THR A 38 -9.47 7.98 -8.79
N ASP A 39 -10.06 9.16 -9.00
CA ASP A 39 -11.24 9.31 -9.86
C ASP A 39 -10.89 8.86 -11.30
N GLU A 40 -11.74 8.07 -11.93
CA GLU A 40 -11.51 7.58 -13.29
C GLU A 40 -12.06 8.53 -14.37
N ALA A 41 -12.88 9.53 -14.00
CA ALA A 41 -13.51 10.44 -14.95
C ALA A 41 -12.71 11.73 -15.21
N ASN A 42 -12.22 12.40 -14.16
CA ASN A 42 -11.58 13.72 -14.28
C ASN A 42 -10.08 13.72 -13.96
N SER A 43 -9.52 12.58 -13.56
CA SER A 43 -8.09 12.52 -13.22
C SER A 43 -7.23 12.58 -14.48
N HIS A 44 -6.20 13.42 -14.44
CA HIS A 44 -5.18 13.42 -15.48
C HIS A 44 -4.37 12.12 -15.38
N LEU A 45 -4.05 11.50 -16.52
CA LEU A 45 -3.31 10.23 -16.57
C LEU A 45 -2.02 10.27 -15.75
N TYR A 46 -1.30 11.39 -15.81
CA TYR A 46 -0.07 11.58 -15.04
C TYR A 46 -0.29 11.47 -13.53
N SER A 47 -1.41 12.00 -13.02
CA SER A 47 -1.75 11.92 -11.60
C SER A 47 -2.05 10.47 -11.22
N ILE A 48 -2.80 9.73 -12.04
CA ILE A 48 -3.07 8.29 -11.79
C ILE A 48 -1.78 7.49 -11.68
N VAL A 49 -0.84 7.71 -12.61
CA VAL A 49 0.46 7.02 -12.61
C VAL A 49 1.28 7.39 -11.38
N THR A 50 1.30 8.66 -10.99
CA THR A 50 2.04 9.13 -9.81
C THR A 50 1.50 8.50 -8.53
N GLU A 51 0.18 8.49 -8.34
CA GLU A 51 -0.46 7.87 -7.18
C GLU A 51 -0.20 6.35 -7.11
N MET A 52 -0.20 5.67 -8.26
CA MET A 52 0.17 4.26 -8.32
C MET A 52 1.63 4.03 -7.90
N PHE A 53 2.54 4.83 -8.45
CA PHE A 53 3.97 4.70 -8.17
C PHE A 53 4.29 4.93 -6.70
N GLU A 54 3.76 6.00 -6.09
CA GLU A 54 3.98 6.32 -4.67
C GLU A 54 3.45 5.21 -3.75
N GLY A 55 2.27 4.68 -4.05
CA GLY A 55 1.67 3.58 -3.29
C GLY A 55 2.52 2.31 -3.33
N HIS A 56 2.99 1.93 -4.52
CA HIS A 56 3.86 0.76 -4.68
C HIS A 56 5.23 0.96 -4.04
N GLU A 57 5.84 2.14 -4.17
CA GLU A 57 7.12 2.44 -3.50
C GLU A 57 7.02 2.29 -1.98
N PHE A 58 5.95 2.83 -1.38
CA PHE A 58 5.69 2.67 0.05
C PHE A 58 5.59 1.19 0.46
N LEU A 59 4.85 0.39 -0.32
CA LEU A 59 4.67 -1.04 -0.03
C LEU A 59 5.98 -1.83 -0.15
N MET A 60 6.80 -1.53 -1.17
CA MET A 60 8.11 -2.17 -1.33
C MET A 60 9.05 -1.84 -0.16
N ASN A 61 9.04 -0.59 0.32
CA ASN A 61 9.90 -0.12 1.39
C ASN A 61 9.46 -0.62 2.77
N THR A 62 8.16 -0.87 2.98
CA THR A 62 7.63 -1.27 4.29
C THR A 62 7.40 -2.77 4.43
N ILE A 63 6.77 -3.41 3.45
CA ILE A 63 6.30 -4.80 3.54
C ILE A 63 7.24 -5.77 2.83
N GLY A 64 7.84 -5.36 1.70
CA GLY A 64 8.88 -6.09 0.97
C GLY A 64 8.45 -6.60 -0.41
N LYS A 65 9.44 -6.90 -1.27
CA LYS A 65 9.29 -7.22 -2.71
C LYS A 65 8.55 -8.53 -3.08
N GLY A 66 8.00 -9.26 -2.11
CA GLY A 66 7.47 -10.62 -2.31
C GLY A 66 5.96 -10.75 -2.43
N ILE A 67 5.22 -9.63 -2.51
CA ILE A 67 3.76 -9.63 -2.55
C ILE A 67 3.32 -9.48 -4.00
N ASN A 68 2.57 -10.45 -4.50
CA ASN A 68 1.91 -10.34 -5.79
C ASN A 68 0.75 -9.35 -5.65
N PHE A 69 0.96 -8.14 -6.16
CA PHE A 69 -0.09 -7.14 -6.33
C PHE A 69 -0.78 -7.45 -7.67
N ILE A 70 -1.74 -8.37 -7.64
CA ILE A 70 -2.57 -8.73 -8.81
C ILE A 70 -3.86 -7.93 -8.76
#